data_AF-A0A388QTP4-F1
#
_entry.id   AF-A0A388QTP4-F1
#
_cell.length_a   1.000
_cell.length_b   1.000
_cell.length_c   1.000
_cell.angle_alpha   90.00
_cell.angle_beta   90.00
_cell.angle_gamma   90.00
#
_symmetry.space_group_name_H-M   'P 1'
#
loop_
_entity.id
_entity.type
_entity.pdbx_description
1 polymer ?
#
loop_
_entity_poly.entity_id
_entity_poly.type
_entity_poly.pdbx_seq_one_letter_code
_entity_poly.pdbx_strand_id
1 'polypeptide(L)'
;MLRLRALLLLLVTAAAAGWGAEASPPPAGLKVLTAGHSFHVWMPPLVAEMAKAAGIQGHEQLAISSIGGSKLIQHWDLPAEKNKAKPVLEAGRANLFTMAPTFLPDPGIENFVKLGLAHNPKLRFTLQQNWVPFDDSELWLKPVKPKSIDRDAFTLGQLRAKNDPYFKLIEDHVRDLNASIPAAKIAVVPCGEAVLALRAKVMQGAAPGIKTQNELFTDALGHPGPQIRVLAAYCHFAVLYRRSPVGLPVPGQLAKSPEAENLNQLLQAIAWKVVTEYPLSGVGK
;
A
#
# COMPACT_ATOMS: atom_id res chain seq x y z
N MET A 1 -7.01 41.25 71.45
CA MET A 1 -6.98 39.86 70.91
C MET A 1 -7.07 39.93 69.39
N LEU A 2 -6.04 39.42 68.72
CA LEU A 2 -5.82 39.32 67.28
C LEU A 2 -6.99 38.66 66.53
N ARG A 3 -7.38 39.18 65.36
CA ARG A 3 -7.80 38.36 64.20
C ARG A 3 -7.41 39.03 62.88
N LEU A 4 -6.22 38.66 62.39
CA LEU A 4 -5.71 38.94 61.06
C LEU A 4 -6.46 38.02 60.07
N ARG A 5 -7.22 38.57 59.11
CA ARG A 5 -7.78 37.80 57.99
C ARG A 5 -6.81 37.88 56.82
N ALA A 6 -6.06 36.80 56.61
CA ALA A 6 -5.25 36.63 55.40
C ALA A 6 -6.16 36.20 54.24
N LEU A 7 -6.18 37.00 53.17
CA LEU A 7 -6.80 36.65 51.90
C LEU A 7 -5.77 35.83 51.10
N LEU A 8 -6.02 34.54 50.90
CA LEU A 8 -5.18 33.67 50.06
C LEU A 8 -5.67 33.82 48.61
N LEU A 9 -4.92 34.53 47.76
CA LEU A 9 -5.10 34.44 46.30
C LEU A 9 -4.47 33.14 45.81
N LEU A 10 -5.30 32.17 45.41
CA LEU A 10 -4.87 31.02 44.63
C LEU A 10 -4.71 31.43 43.17
N LEU A 11 -3.47 31.62 42.73
CA LEU A 11 -3.10 31.64 41.32
C LEU A 11 -3.14 30.20 40.79
N VAL A 12 -4.16 29.88 40.00
CA VAL A 12 -4.22 28.64 39.22
C VAL A 12 -3.40 28.84 37.95
N THR A 13 -2.17 28.31 37.93
CA THR A 13 -1.39 28.18 36.70
C THR A 13 -1.91 27.00 35.90
N ALA A 14 -2.60 27.27 34.80
CA ALA A 14 -2.96 26.24 33.82
C ALA A 14 -1.68 25.76 33.11
N ALA A 15 -1.15 24.61 33.53
CA ALA A 15 -0.12 23.91 32.78
C ALA A 15 -0.77 23.30 31.53
N ALA A 16 -0.52 23.91 30.37
CA ALA A 16 -0.81 23.30 29.07
C ALA A 16 0.13 22.10 28.91
N ALA A 17 -0.35 20.90 29.25
CA ALA A 17 0.33 19.66 28.93
C ALA A 17 0.22 19.45 27.42
N GLY A 18 1.24 19.89 26.68
CA GLY A 18 1.43 19.47 25.30
C GLY A 18 1.66 17.96 25.27
N TRP A 19 0.69 17.21 24.77
CA TRP A 19 0.93 15.84 24.30
C TRP A 19 1.76 15.90 23.01
N GLY A 20 3.04 16.26 23.15
CA GLY A 20 4.05 15.82 22.21
C GLY A 20 4.35 14.37 22.54
N ALA A 21 3.61 13.42 21.97
CA ALA A 21 4.09 12.05 21.94
C ALA A 21 5.41 12.09 21.14
N GLU A 22 6.53 11.91 21.84
CA GLU A 22 7.84 11.86 21.22
C GLU A 22 7.81 10.75 20.17
N ALA A 23 7.97 11.13 18.90
CA ALA A 23 7.86 10.19 17.80
C ALA A 23 8.92 9.09 17.98
N SER A 24 8.49 7.83 18.05
CA SER A 24 9.42 6.70 18.18
C SER A 24 10.50 6.78 17.09
N PRO A 25 11.76 6.45 17.42
CA PRO A 25 12.87 6.59 16.47
C PRO A 25 12.59 5.81 15.17
N PRO A 26 13.09 6.27 14.01
CA PRO A 26 13.04 5.53 12.77
C PRO A 26 13.52 4.08 12.91
N PRO A 27 12.76 3.08 12.41
CA PRO A 27 13.26 1.71 12.35
C PRO A 27 14.44 1.62 11.37
N ALA A 28 15.16 0.50 11.42
CA ALA A 28 16.12 0.17 10.38
C ALA A 28 15.43 0.02 9.01
N GLY A 29 16.13 0.41 7.95
CA GLY A 29 15.69 0.21 6.58
C GLY A 29 15.61 -1.25 6.19
N LEU A 30 14.78 -1.52 5.19
CA LEU A 30 14.56 -2.87 4.67
C LEU A 30 15.27 -3.06 3.33
N LYS A 31 15.87 -4.24 3.16
CA LYS A 31 16.26 -4.76 1.85
C LYS A 31 15.08 -5.46 1.21
N VAL A 32 14.51 -4.86 0.16
CA VAL A 32 13.25 -5.25 -0.44
C VAL A 32 13.46 -5.92 -1.79
N LEU A 33 12.80 -7.06 -1.99
CA LEU A 33 12.58 -7.67 -3.30
C LEU A 33 11.16 -7.36 -3.77
N THR A 34 10.98 -7.10 -5.06
CA THR A 34 9.66 -6.80 -5.65
C THR A 34 9.40 -7.66 -6.87
N ALA A 35 8.21 -8.26 -6.95
CA ALA A 35 7.74 -8.97 -8.14
C ALA A 35 6.28 -8.60 -8.45
N GLY A 36 5.98 -8.38 -9.72
CA GLY A 36 4.60 -8.16 -10.17
C GLY A 36 4.53 -7.48 -11.52
N HIS A 37 3.46 -6.70 -11.69
CA HIS A 37 3.05 -6.16 -12.99
C HIS A 37 2.90 -4.63 -12.97
N SER A 38 2.33 -4.08 -14.04
CA SER A 38 2.20 -2.64 -14.29
C SER A 38 1.37 -1.86 -13.26
N PHE A 39 0.67 -2.53 -12.35
CA PHE A 39 -0.07 -1.89 -11.24
C PHE A 39 0.77 -1.84 -9.95
N HIS A 40 2.01 -2.33 -9.99
CA HIS A 40 2.87 -2.49 -8.81
C HIS A 40 4.28 -1.94 -9.00
N VAL A 41 4.94 -2.24 -10.13
CA VAL A 41 6.41 -2.07 -10.27
C VAL A 41 6.91 -0.61 -10.35
N TRP A 42 6.01 0.38 -10.42
CA TRP A 42 6.34 1.79 -10.29
C TRP A 42 6.48 2.24 -8.82
N MET A 43 6.03 1.42 -7.86
CA MET A 43 5.99 1.74 -6.42
C MET A 43 7.38 1.81 -5.73
N PRO A 44 8.35 0.91 -6.02
CA PRO A 44 9.63 0.89 -5.29
C PRO A 44 10.33 2.24 -5.11
N PRO A 45 10.50 3.09 -6.16
CA PRO A 45 11.14 4.39 -5.97
C PRO A 45 10.36 5.35 -5.06
N LEU A 46 9.03 5.27 -5.04
CA LEU A 46 8.19 6.09 -4.15
C LEU A 46 8.35 5.67 -2.68
N VAL A 47 8.39 4.37 -2.40
CA VAL A 47 8.63 3.89 -1.04
C VAL A 47 10.05 4.22 -0.58
N ALA A 48 11.04 4.21 -1.46
CA ALA A 48 12.40 4.66 -1.14
C ALA A 48 12.44 6.16 -0.79
N GLU A 49 11.73 6.99 -1.54
CA GLU A 49 11.56 8.42 -1.24
C GLU A 49 10.89 8.63 0.13
N MET A 50 9.80 7.91 0.42
CA MET A 50 9.08 7.97 1.70
C MET A 50 9.94 7.48 2.87
N ALA A 51 10.71 6.40 2.68
CA ALA A 51 11.64 5.89 3.69
C ALA A 51 12.71 6.94 4.04
N LYS A 52 13.31 7.57 3.01
CA LYS A 52 14.26 8.66 3.19
C LYS A 52 13.63 9.83 3.95
N ALA A 53 12.44 10.26 3.54
CA ALA A 53 11.72 11.36 4.18
C ALA A 53 11.34 11.05 5.64
N ALA A 54 11.10 9.78 5.96
CA ALA A 54 10.81 9.30 7.32
C ALA A 54 12.07 9.08 8.18
N GLY A 55 13.27 9.44 7.69
CA GLY A 55 14.54 9.25 8.38
C GLY A 55 15.00 7.80 8.47
N ILE A 56 14.41 6.89 7.69
CA ILE A 56 14.72 5.46 7.71
C ILE A 56 15.99 5.21 6.89
N GLN A 57 17.07 4.83 7.58
CA GLN A 57 18.38 4.60 6.97
C GLN A 57 18.53 3.13 6.54
N GLY A 58 19.16 2.91 5.38
CA GLY A 58 19.46 1.57 4.87
C GLY A 58 18.34 0.86 4.12
N HIS A 59 17.29 1.58 3.67
CA HIS A 59 16.34 1.02 2.73
C HIS A 59 17.02 0.77 1.38
N GLU A 60 16.82 -0.42 0.82
CA GLU A 60 17.48 -0.85 -0.41
C GLU A 60 16.51 -1.71 -1.24
N GLN A 61 16.33 -1.38 -2.52
CA GLN A 61 15.64 -2.26 -3.47
C GLN A 61 16.65 -3.23 -4.09
N LEU A 62 16.60 -4.51 -3.71
CA LEU A 62 17.56 -5.51 -4.18
C LEU A 62 17.35 -5.92 -5.64
N ALA A 63 16.09 -6.09 -6.03
CA ALA A 63 15.72 -6.43 -7.41
C ALA A 63 14.23 -6.15 -7.66
N ILE A 64 13.89 -5.91 -8.92
CA ILE A 64 12.50 -5.80 -9.39
C ILE A 64 12.31 -6.80 -10.55
N SER A 65 11.40 -7.74 -10.37
CA SER A 65 10.91 -8.63 -11.43
C SER A 65 9.58 -8.07 -11.97
N SER A 66 9.56 -7.67 -13.23
CA SER A 66 8.43 -6.94 -13.85
C SER A 66 7.95 -7.65 -15.12
N ILE A 67 6.71 -8.12 -15.11
CA ILE A 67 6.05 -8.72 -16.28
C ILE A 67 4.63 -8.12 -16.37
N GLY A 68 4.24 -7.62 -17.54
CA GLY A 68 2.91 -7.01 -17.71
C GLY A 68 1.77 -8.02 -17.52
N GLY A 69 0.74 -7.65 -16.75
CA GLY A 69 -0.46 -8.48 -16.52
C GLY A 69 -0.19 -9.87 -15.93
N SER A 70 0.90 -10.03 -15.17
CA SER A 70 1.38 -11.34 -14.76
C SER A 70 0.78 -11.90 -13.47
N LYS A 71 0.69 -13.23 -13.44
CA LYS A 71 0.74 -14.02 -12.20
C LYS A 71 2.18 -14.17 -11.73
N LEU A 72 2.40 -14.39 -10.44
CA LEU A 72 3.69 -14.72 -9.84
C LEU A 72 4.27 -16.03 -10.38
N ILE A 73 3.44 -17.00 -10.78
CA ILE A 73 3.97 -18.24 -11.40
C ILE A 73 4.79 -17.94 -12.66
N GLN A 74 4.43 -16.92 -13.43
CA GLN A 74 5.20 -16.52 -14.61
C GLN A 74 6.56 -15.91 -14.23
N HIS A 75 6.66 -15.26 -13.06
CA HIS A 75 7.94 -14.81 -12.51
C HIS A 75 8.77 -15.98 -11.96
N TRP A 76 8.11 -16.99 -11.40
CA TRP A 76 8.75 -18.21 -10.90
C TRP A 76 9.36 -19.02 -12.04
N ASP A 77 8.62 -19.18 -13.14
CA ASP A 77 9.00 -19.99 -14.31
C ASP A 77 9.97 -19.28 -15.27
N LEU A 78 10.38 -18.04 -14.98
CA LEU A 78 11.41 -17.38 -15.77
C LEU A 78 12.69 -18.26 -15.80
N PRO A 79 13.31 -18.43 -16.98
CA PRO A 79 14.63 -19.04 -17.10
C PRO A 79 15.63 -18.43 -16.11
N ALA A 80 16.58 -19.23 -15.62
CA ALA A 80 17.47 -18.86 -14.54
C ALA A 80 18.23 -17.54 -14.82
N GLU A 81 18.67 -17.34 -16.05
CA GLU A 81 19.38 -16.14 -16.51
C GLU A 81 18.50 -14.87 -16.58
N LYS A 82 17.18 -15.04 -16.58
CA LYS A 82 16.20 -13.94 -16.55
C LYS A 82 15.55 -13.76 -15.17
N ASN A 83 15.71 -14.73 -14.28
CA ASN A 83 15.05 -14.71 -12.98
C ASN A 83 15.78 -13.80 -11.99
N LYS A 84 15.19 -12.64 -11.71
CA LYS A 84 15.76 -11.67 -10.76
C LYS A 84 15.40 -11.95 -9.29
N ALA A 85 14.39 -12.78 -9.03
CA ALA A 85 13.85 -13.01 -7.70
C ALA A 85 14.55 -14.16 -6.98
N LYS A 86 14.67 -15.32 -7.64
CA LYS A 86 15.26 -16.53 -7.04
C LYS A 86 16.68 -16.31 -6.50
N PRO A 87 17.62 -15.67 -7.24
CA PRO A 87 18.98 -15.45 -6.73
C PRO A 87 19.03 -14.56 -5.47
N VAL A 88 18.07 -13.63 -5.31
CA VAL A 88 17.97 -12.77 -4.12
C VAL A 88 17.48 -13.57 -2.91
N LEU A 89 16.49 -14.45 -3.13
CA LEU A 89 15.91 -15.30 -2.10
C LEU A 89 16.89 -16.39 -1.65
N GLU A 90 17.52 -17.09 -2.59
CA GLU A 90 18.52 -18.14 -2.33
C GLU A 90 19.73 -17.61 -1.56
N ALA A 91 20.13 -16.36 -1.83
CA ALA A 91 21.19 -15.69 -1.10
C ALA A 91 20.77 -15.20 0.31
N GLY A 92 19.49 -15.32 0.70
CA GLY A 92 18.97 -14.88 1.99
C GLY A 92 19.06 -13.36 2.24
N ARG A 93 19.25 -12.55 1.19
CA ARG A 93 19.58 -11.12 1.33
C ARG A 93 18.39 -10.22 1.62
N ALA A 94 17.19 -10.63 1.22
CA ALA A 94 15.98 -9.83 1.41
C ALA A 94 15.47 -9.89 2.84
N ASN A 95 15.02 -8.75 3.38
CA ASN A 95 14.25 -8.67 4.63
C ASN A 95 12.74 -8.74 4.36
N LEU A 96 12.32 -8.29 3.17
CA LEU A 96 10.93 -8.28 2.75
C LEU A 96 10.81 -8.57 1.26
N PHE A 97 9.84 -9.42 0.89
CA PHE A 97 9.44 -9.66 -0.49
C PHE A 97 7.99 -9.19 -0.69
N THR A 98 7.81 -8.13 -1.49
CA THR A 98 6.49 -7.63 -1.89
C THR A 98 6.11 -8.14 -3.28
N MET A 99 4.90 -8.67 -3.38
CA MET A 99 4.36 -9.35 -4.56
C MET A 99 3.02 -8.74 -4.97
N ALA A 100 2.70 -8.75 -6.27
CA ALA A 100 1.38 -8.37 -6.77
C ALA A 100 0.92 -9.36 -7.86
N PRO A 101 -0.09 -10.21 -7.58
CA PRO A 101 -0.67 -11.12 -8.55
C PRO A 101 -1.76 -10.41 -9.35
N THR A 102 -1.83 -10.73 -10.63
CA THR A 102 -2.97 -10.30 -11.45
C THR A 102 -4.21 -11.13 -11.13
N PHE A 103 -4.09 -12.46 -11.07
CA PHE A 103 -5.22 -13.37 -10.85
C PHE A 103 -4.87 -14.47 -9.84
N LEU A 104 -5.88 -15.00 -9.17
CA LEU A 104 -5.77 -16.12 -8.23
C LEU A 104 -6.62 -17.32 -8.68
N PRO A 105 -6.29 -18.56 -8.25
CA PRO A 105 -5.09 -18.92 -7.48
C PRO A 105 -3.80 -18.77 -8.30
N ASP A 106 -2.70 -18.61 -7.58
CA ASP A 106 -1.38 -18.35 -8.16
C ASP A 106 -0.29 -19.13 -7.40
N PRO A 107 0.11 -20.32 -7.91
CA PRO A 107 1.08 -21.17 -7.23
C PRO A 107 2.47 -20.53 -7.11
N GLY A 108 2.75 -19.48 -7.89
CA GLY A 108 4.00 -18.74 -7.78
C GLY A 108 4.18 -18.10 -6.41
N ILE A 109 3.09 -17.69 -5.75
CA ILE A 109 3.14 -17.08 -4.41
C ILE A 109 3.68 -18.11 -3.41
N GLU A 110 3.07 -19.30 -3.36
CA GLU A 110 3.52 -20.40 -2.51
C GLU A 110 4.97 -20.79 -2.79
N ASN A 111 5.34 -20.97 -4.06
CA ASN A 111 6.69 -21.35 -4.46
C ASN A 111 7.74 -20.35 -3.96
N PHE A 112 7.48 -19.05 -4.15
CA PHE A 112 8.38 -18.00 -3.68
C PHE A 112 8.45 -17.90 -2.16
N VAL A 113 7.33 -18.06 -1.46
CA VAL A 113 7.29 -18.05 0.01
C VAL A 113 8.13 -19.20 0.56
N LYS A 114 7.93 -20.42 0.06
CA LYS A 114 8.71 -21.60 0.49
C LYS A 114 10.21 -21.43 0.21
N LEU A 115 10.57 -20.98 -0.99
CA LEU A 115 11.98 -20.70 -1.33
C LEU A 115 12.58 -19.65 -0.40
N GLY A 116 11.88 -18.54 -0.20
CA GLY A 116 12.37 -17.46 0.66
C GLY A 116 12.57 -17.89 2.10
N LEU A 117 11.63 -18.64 2.68
CA LEU A 117 11.73 -19.14 4.05
C LEU A 117 12.81 -20.20 4.24
N ALA A 118 13.10 -21.00 3.20
CA ALA A 118 14.18 -21.99 3.26
C ALA A 118 15.57 -21.34 3.45
N HIS A 119 15.76 -20.12 2.95
CA HIS A 119 17.04 -19.40 3.01
C HIS A 119 17.05 -18.25 4.02
N ASN A 120 15.89 -17.70 4.38
CA ASN A 120 15.74 -16.70 5.43
C ASN A 120 14.40 -16.92 6.17
N PRO A 121 14.41 -17.61 7.33
CA PRO A 121 13.18 -17.87 8.11
C PRO A 121 12.57 -16.60 8.74
N LYS A 122 13.25 -15.45 8.66
CA LYS A 122 12.75 -14.13 9.12
C LYS A 122 12.23 -13.26 7.97
N LEU A 123 12.27 -13.75 6.73
CA LEU A 123 11.76 -13.01 5.57
C LEU A 123 10.28 -12.69 5.75
N ARG A 124 9.93 -11.42 5.55
CA ARG A 124 8.54 -10.95 5.55
C ARG A 124 7.99 -10.97 4.14
N PHE A 125 6.70 -11.27 4.00
CA PHE A 125 6.02 -11.28 2.71
C PHE A 125 4.85 -10.32 2.72
N THR A 126 4.66 -9.61 1.61
CA THR A 126 3.47 -8.79 1.39
C THR A 126 2.87 -9.09 0.03
N LEU A 127 1.53 -9.07 -0.04
CA LEU A 127 0.77 -9.24 -1.28
C LEU A 127 -0.09 -7.99 -1.51
N GLN A 128 0.07 -7.31 -2.63
CA GLN A 128 -0.79 -6.18 -3.00
C GLN A 128 -2.17 -6.69 -3.41
N GLN A 129 -3.21 -6.23 -2.72
CA GLN A 129 -4.58 -6.28 -3.20
C GLN A 129 -4.76 -5.12 -4.19
N ASN A 130 -4.79 -5.43 -5.48
CA ASN A 130 -5.02 -4.44 -6.55
C ASN A 130 -6.48 -3.94 -6.55
N TRP A 131 -6.75 -2.80 -7.18
CA TRP A 131 -8.11 -2.51 -7.70
C TRP A 131 -8.34 -3.30 -8.99
N VAL A 132 -9.60 -3.60 -9.29
CA VAL A 132 -9.97 -4.44 -10.44
C VAL A 132 -9.79 -3.67 -11.75
N PRO A 133 -9.05 -4.22 -12.74
CA PRO A 133 -8.94 -3.61 -14.06
C PRO A 133 -10.27 -3.45 -14.77
N PHE A 134 -10.40 -2.37 -15.56
CA PHE A 134 -11.66 -1.91 -16.17
C PHE A 134 -12.79 -1.61 -15.17
N ASP A 135 -12.52 -1.62 -13.87
CA ASP A 135 -13.52 -1.52 -12.80
C ASP A 135 -14.59 -2.64 -12.83
N ASP A 136 -14.31 -3.73 -13.56
CA ASP A 136 -15.23 -4.84 -13.73
C ASP A 136 -14.46 -6.14 -14.08
N SER A 137 -14.49 -7.11 -13.18
CA SER A 137 -13.82 -8.40 -13.35
C SER A 137 -14.35 -9.20 -14.55
N GLU A 138 -15.63 -9.05 -14.90
CA GLU A 138 -16.19 -9.72 -16.07
C GLU A 138 -15.67 -9.10 -17.36
N LEU A 139 -15.62 -7.76 -17.44
CA LEU A 139 -14.99 -7.07 -18.57
C LEU A 139 -13.51 -7.43 -18.66
N TRP A 140 -12.85 -7.62 -17.53
CA TRP A 140 -11.45 -8.01 -17.49
C TRP A 140 -11.18 -9.43 -18.03
N LEU A 141 -12.19 -10.30 -18.08
CA LEU A 141 -12.05 -11.64 -18.66
C LEU A 141 -12.46 -11.72 -20.15
N LYS A 142 -13.14 -10.70 -20.69
CA LYS A 142 -13.57 -10.69 -22.10
C LYS A 142 -12.40 -10.54 -23.09
N PRO A 143 -12.42 -11.18 -24.26
CA PRO A 143 -11.36 -11.01 -25.26
C PRO A 143 -11.34 -9.60 -25.87
N VAL A 144 -12.52 -9.00 -26.06
CA VAL A 144 -12.66 -7.64 -26.58
C VAL A 144 -12.78 -6.66 -25.42
N LYS A 145 -11.89 -5.68 -25.38
CA LYS A 145 -11.84 -4.65 -24.34
C LYS A 145 -12.41 -3.33 -24.82
N PRO A 146 -13.12 -2.58 -23.96
CA PRO A 146 -13.51 -1.23 -24.29
C PRO A 146 -12.28 -0.32 -24.42
N LYS A 147 -12.35 0.66 -25.31
CA LYS A 147 -11.28 1.65 -25.50
C LYS A 147 -11.29 2.76 -24.43
N SER A 148 -12.43 2.95 -23.78
CA SER A 148 -12.65 3.93 -22.71
C SER A 148 -13.62 3.36 -21.67
N ILE A 149 -13.48 3.81 -20.43
CA ILE A 149 -14.44 3.58 -19.34
C ILE A 149 -14.85 4.96 -18.82
N ASP A 150 -16.15 5.21 -18.73
CA ASP A 150 -16.70 6.34 -17.98
C ASP A 150 -16.77 5.94 -16.50
N ARG A 151 -15.74 6.31 -15.74
CA ARG A 151 -15.65 5.95 -14.32
C ARG A 151 -16.52 6.84 -13.45
N ASP A 152 -16.87 8.03 -13.95
CA ASP A 152 -17.74 8.98 -13.26
C ASP A 152 -19.19 8.50 -13.22
N ALA A 153 -19.59 7.63 -14.15
CA ALA A 153 -20.89 6.95 -14.13
C ALA A 153 -21.04 5.90 -13.02
N PHE A 154 -19.94 5.44 -12.38
CA PHE A 154 -20.03 4.45 -11.31
C PHE A 154 -20.31 5.11 -9.95
N THR A 155 -21.24 4.52 -9.22
CA THR A 155 -21.43 4.75 -7.78
C THR A 155 -20.46 3.89 -6.96
N LEU A 156 -20.20 4.29 -5.71
CA LEU A 156 -19.36 3.50 -4.80
C LEU A 156 -19.90 2.08 -4.59
N GLY A 157 -21.23 1.92 -4.51
CA GLY A 157 -21.87 0.60 -4.35
C GLY A 157 -21.63 -0.32 -5.55
N GLN A 158 -21.68 0.20 -6.78
CA GLN A 158 -21.33 -0.57 -7.98
C GLN A 158 -19.86 -0.98 -8.00
N LEU A 159 -18.96 -0.06 -7.62
CA LEU A 159 -17.53 -0.39 -7.55
C LEU A 159 -17.24 -1.47 -6.53
N ARG A 160 -17.89 -1.43 -5.36
CA ARG A 160 -17.80 -2.48 -4.34
C ARG A 160 -18.25 -3.82 -4.89
N ALA A 161 -19.43 -3.88 -5.48
CA ALA A 161 -19.94 -5.11 -6.09
C ALA A 161 -18.98 -5.71 -7.14
N LYS A 162 -18.23 -4.87 -7.86
CA LYS A 162 -17.25 -5.31 -8.87
C LYS A 162 -15.86 -5.66 -8.30
N ASN A 163 -15.46 -5.10 -7.16
CA ASN A 163 -14.14 -5.30 -6.58
C ASN A 163 -14.12 -6.35 -5.46
N ASP A 164 -15.17 -6.42 -4.64
CA ASP A 164 -15.23 -7.27 -3.45
C ASP A 164 -14.99 -8.77 -3.77
N PRO A 165 -15.47 -9.35 -4.89
CA PRO A 165 -15.13 -10.73 -5.24
C PRO A 165 -13.63 -10.96 -5.43
N TYR A 166 -12.93 -10.03 -6.10
CA TYR A 166 -11.48 -10.12 -6.29
C TYR A 166 -10.74 -9.91 -4.97
N PHE A 167 -11.20 -8.97 -4.13
CA PHE A 167 -10.62 -8.73 -2.81
C PHE A 167 -10.73 -9.98 -1.93
N LYS A 168 -11.90 -10.63 -1.93
CA LYS A 168 -12.11 -11.90 -1.23
C LYS A 168 -11.18 -13.00 -1.72
N LEU A 169 -10.95 -13.12 -3.03
CA LEU A 169 -9.99 -14.11 -3.55
C LEU A 169 -8.58 -13.89 -2.99
N ILE A 170 -8.13 -12.63 -2.89
CA ILE A 170 -6.83 -12.28 -2.29
C ILE A 170 -6.79 -12.67 -0.81
N GLU A 171 -7.83 -12.31 -0.05
CA GLU A 171 -7.91 -12.61 1.38
C GLU A 171 -7.93 -14.12 1.64
N ASP A 172 -8.78 -14.87 0.95
CA ASP A 172 -8.92 -16.31 1.09
C ASP A 172 -7.58 -17.00 0.76
N HIS A 173 -6.95 -16.63 -0.35
CA HIS A 173 -5.66 -17.22 -0.73
C HIS A 173 -4.54 -16.93 0.27
N VAL A 174 -4.47 -15.69 0.80
CA VAL A 174 -3.49 -15.35 1.85
C VAL A 174 -3.77 -16.12 3.14
N ARG A 175 -5.04 -16.30 3.53
CA ARG A 175 -5.42 -17.11 4.70
C ARG A 175 -5.00 -18.56 4.52
N ASP A 176 -5.28 -19.15 3.37
CA ASP A 176 -4.93 -20.54 3.05
C ASP A 176 -3.42 -20.76 3.10
N LEU A 177 -2.63 -19.86 2.50
CA LEU A 177 -1.16 -19.94 2.53
C LEU A 177 -0.60 -19.75 3.94
N ASN A 178 -1.14 -18.80 4.71
CA ASN A 178 -0.71 -18.57 6.09
C ASN A 178 -1.08 -19.72 7.03
N ALA A 179 -2.16 -20.45 6.75
CA ALA A 179 -2.54 -21.65 7.48
C ALA A 179 -1.69 -22.87 7.09
N SER A 180 -1.33 -23.00 5.82
CA SER A 180 -0.62 -24.19 5.29
C SER A 180 0.90 -24.11 5.36
N ILE A 181 1.48 -22.90 5.38
CA ILE A 181 2.94 -22.70 5.39
C ILE A 181 3.37 -22.07 6.72
N PRO A 182 4.06 -22.82 7.60
CA PRO A 182 4.60 -22.29 8.84
C PRO A 182 5.47 -21.05 8.59
N ALA A 183 5.33 -20.04 9.45
CA ALA A 183 6.07 -18.76 9.40
C ALA A 183 5.80 -17.85 8.19
N ALA A 184 4.97 -18.22 7.21
CA ALA A 184 4.70 -17.38 6.04
C ALA A 184 4.21 -15.97 6.39
N LYS A 185 3.23 -15.85 7.30
CA LYS A 185 2.70 -14.57 7.83
C LYS A 185 2.60 -13.47 6.76
N ILE A 186 2.09 -13.82 5.58
CA ILE A 186 1.91 -12.93 4.44
C ILE A 186 0.90 -11.86 4.85
N ALA A 187 1.30 -10.60 4.74
CA ALA A 187 0.43 -9.45 4.97
C ALA A 187 -0.15 -8.93 3.64
N VAL A 188 -1.36 -8.42 3.66
CA VAL A 188 -1.99 -7.78 2.50
C VAL A 188 -1.70 -6.28 2.52
N VAL A 189 -1.31 -5.71 1.37
CA VAL A 189 -1.29 -4.26 1.15
C VAL A 189 -2.60 -3.87 0.47
N PRO A 190 -3.56 -3.24 1.18
CA PRO A 190 -4.93 -3.00 0.69
C PRO A 190 -5.03 -1.80 -0.25
N CYS A 191 -4.27 -1.81 -1.35
CA CYS A 191 -4.26 -0.71 -2.32
C CYS A 191 -5.62 -0.52 -3.00
N GLY A 192 -6.33 -1.61 -3.31
CA GLY A 192 -7.68 -1.58 -3.90
C GLY A 192 -8.67 -0.85 -3.01
N GLU A 193 -8.73 -1.22 -1.72
CA GLU A 193 -9.52 -0.52 -0.70
C GLU A 193 -9.20 0.98 -0.63
N ALA A 194 -7.91 1.33 -0.63
CA ALA A 194 -7.49 2.73 -0.59
C ALA A 194 -7.95 3.51 -1.82
N VAL A 195 -7.86 2.92 -3.01
CA VAL A 195 -8.37 3.53 -4.25
C VAL A 195 -9.88 3.74 -4.20
N LEU A 196 -10.66 2.78 -3.69
CA LEU A 196 -12.10 2.98 -3.52
C LEU A 196 -12.41 4.10 -2.51
N ALA A 197 -11.63 4.21 -1.43
CA ALA A 197 -11.76 5.30 -0.47
C ALA A 197 -11.43 6.68 -1.08
N LEU A 198 -10.40 6.78 -1.91
CA LEU A 198 -10.10 8.02 -2.65
C LEU A 198 -11.23 8.37 -3.63
N ARG A 199 -11.74 7.39 -4.37
CA ARG A 199 -12.86 7.63 -5.30
C ARG A 199 -14.11 8.10 -4.58
N ALA A 200 -14.41 7.56 -3.39
CA ALA A 200 -15.48 8.07 -2.56
C ALA A 200 -15.30 9.56 -2.20
N LYS A 201 -14.06 10.01 -1.93
CA LYS A 201 -13.76 11.43 -1.72
C LYS A 201 -13.95 12.27 -2.97
N VAL A 202 -13.57 11.77 -4.14
CA VAL A 202 -13.81 12.45 -5.42
C VAL A 202 -15.31 12.61 -5.69
N MET A 203 -16.11 11.56 -5.52
CA MET A 203 -17.58 11.62 -5.68
C MET A 203 -18.24 12.64 -4.74
N GLN A 204 -17.64 12.88 -3.57
CA GLN A 204 -18.11 13.86 -2.59
C GLN A 204 -17.62 15.29 -2.87
N GLY A 205 -16.79 15.50 -3.89
CA GLY A 205 -16.10 16.78 -4.12
C GLY A 205 -15.08 17.13 -3.03
N ALA A 206 -14.61 16.13 -2.28
CA ALA A 206 -13.74 16.28 -1.11
C ALA A 206 -12.29 15.85 -1.37
N ALA A 207 -11.90 15.67 -2.65
CA ALA A 207 -10.54 15.37 -3.06
C ALA A 207 -9.86 16.63 -3.62
N PRO A 208 -8.91 17.25 -2.89
CA PRO A 208 -8.27 18.49 -3.33
C PRO A 208 -7.63 18.34 -4.71
N GLY A 209 -7.88 19.31 -5.59
CA GLY A 209 -7.35 19.32 -6.95
C GLY A 209 -7.86 18.25 -7.92
N ILE A 210 -8.86 17.43 -7.56
CA ILE A 210 -9.38 16.34 -8.39
C ILE A 210 -10.89 16.48 -8.54
N LYS A 211 -11.39 16.56 -9.79
CA LYS A 211 -12.81 16.80 -10.06
C LYS A 211 -13.58 15.53 -10.40
N THR A 212 -12.94 14.61 -11.09
CA THR A 212 -13.56 13.41 -11.66
C THR A 212 -12.77 12.15 -11.31
N GLN A 213 -13.47 11.01 -11.28
CA GLN A 213 -12.85 9.72 -11.07
C GLN A 213 -11.93 9.34 -12.24
N ASN A 214 -12.27 9.75 -13.47
CA ASN A 214 -11.45 9.49 -14.65
C ASN A 214 -10.03 10.07 -14.54
N GLU A 215 -9.85 11.23 -13.90
CA GLU A 215 -8.54 11.87 -13.69
C GLU A 215 -7.54 11.01 -12.89
N LEU A 216 -8.03 10.06 -12.11
CA LEU A 216 -7.19 9.18 -11.29
C LEU A 216 -6.46 8.11 -12.10
N PHE A 217 -6.85 7.88 -13.36
CA PHE A 217 -6.38 6.79 -14.20
C PHE A 217 -5.84 7.30 -15.53
N THR A 218 -4.84 6.61 -16.08
CA THR A 218 -4.21 7.02 -17.36
C THR A 218 -4.83 6.35 -18.57
N ASP A 219 -5.62 5.29 -18.38
CA ASP A 219 -6.26 4.55 -19.48
C ASP A 219 -7.51 3.78 -19.05
N ALA A 220 -8.14 3.09 -20.00
CA ALA A 220 -9.33 2.27 -19.78
C ALA A 220 -9.05 1.05 -18.89
N LEU A 221 -7.86 0.44 -18.99
CA LEU A 221 -7.48 -0.72 -18.16
C LEU A 221 -7.48 -0.35 -16.68
N GLY A 222 -7.15 0.89 -16.35
CA GLY A 222 -7.08 1.38 -14.97
C GLY A 222 -5.65 1.50 -14.46
N HIS A 223 -4.68 1.73 -15.37
CA HIS A 223 -3.34 2.12 -14.94
C HIS A 223 -3.41 3.43 -14.13
N PRO A 224 -2.65 3.53 -13.03
CA PRO A 224 -2.81 4.62 -12.08
C PRO A 224 -2.14 5.90 -12.54
N GLY A 225 -2.86 7.02 -12.38
CA GLY A 225 -2.28 8.36 -12.36
C GLY A 225 -1.45 8.61 -11.09
N PRO A 226 -0.75 9.76 -11.00
CA PRO A 226 0.16 10.07 -9.90
C PRO A 226 -0.47 9.95 -8.49
N GLN A 227 -1.75 10.27 -8.36
CA GLN A 227 -2.50 10.28 -7.11
C GLN A 227 -2.68 8.86 -6.56
N ILE A 228 -3.13 7.92 -7.41
CA ILE A 228 -3.23 6.50 -7.03
C ILE A 228 -1.84 5.92 -6.77
N ARG A 229 -0.83 6.27 -7.57
CA ARG A 229 0.54 5.79 -7.35
C ARG A 229 1.06 6.16 -5.98
N VAL A 230 0.95 7.43 -5.60
CA VAL A 230 1.39 7.89 -4.27
C VAL A 230 0.54 7.28 -3.16
N LEU A 231 -0.78 7.19 -3.32
CA LEU A 231 -1.66 6.55 -2.33
C LEU A 231 -1.27 5.10 -2.05
N ALA A 232 -1.09 4.30 -3.11
CA ALA A 232 -0.70 2.91 -2.98
C ALA A 232 0.73 2.77 -2.43
N ALA A 233 1.66 3.67 -2.80
CA ALA A 233 2.98 3.70 -2.17
C ALA A 233 2.92 4.02 -0.67
N TYR A 234 2.01 4.90 -0.22
CA TYR A 234 1.77 5.11 1.21
C TYR A 234 1.20 3.88 1.92
N CYS A 235 0.34 3.11 1.25
CA CYS A 235 -0.13 1.82 1.78
C CYS A 235 1.03 0.84 1.94
N HIS A 236 1.91 0.73 0.94
CA HIS A 236 3.13 -0.08 1.05
C HIS A 236 4.04 0.40 2.16
N PHE A 237 4.35 1.70 2.23
CA PHE A 237 5.17 2.26 3.31
C PHE A 237 4.59 1.90 4.69
N ALA A 238 3.29 2.07 4.87
CA ALA A 238 2.61 1.78 6.11
C ALA A 238 2.70 0.30 6.50
N VAL A 239 2.56 -0.64 5.56
CA VAL A 239 2.66 -2.08 5.82
C VAL A 239 4.12 -2.53 6.02
N LEU A 240 5.04 -2.05 5.17
CA LEU A 240 6.47 -2.40 5.24
C LEU A 240 7.08 -1.95 6.55
N TYR A 241 6.83 -0.71 6.95
CA TYR A 241 7.45 -0.11 8.14
C TYR A 241 6.56 -0.08 9.37
N ARG A 242 5.28 -0.47 9.27
CA ARG A 242 4.29 -0.40 10.34
C ARG A 242 4.21 1.00 10.95
N ARG A 243 4.20 2.01 10.07
CA ARG A 243 4.37 3.42 10.42
C ARG A 243 3.36 4.26 9.67
N SER A 244 2.86 5.30 10.33
CA SER A 244 1.97 6.23 9.64
C SER A 244 2.74 7.03 8.59
N PRO A 245 2.20 7.16 7.35
CA PRO A 245 2.72 8.08 6.36
C PRO A 245 2.29 9.53 6.61
N VAL A 246 1.39 9.79 7.58
CA VAL A 246 0.87 11.14 7.87
C VAL A 246 2.01 12.05 8.31
N GLY A 247 2.12 13.21 7.66
CA GLY A 247 3.14 14.21 7.94
C GLY A 247 4.42 14.06 7.10
N LEU A 248 4.52 13.03 6.24
CA LEU A 248 5.59 12.98 5.24
C LEU A 248 5.43 14.16 4.25
N PRO A 249 6.53 14.71 3.72
CA PRO A 249 6.48 15.78 2.72
C PRO A 249 5.81 15.30 1.43
N VAL A 250 5.36 16.24 0.60
CA VAL A 250 4.77 15.95 -0.72
C VAL A 250 5.79 15.21 -1.60
N PRO A 251 5.50 13.98 -2.06
CA PRO A 251 6.39 13.26 -2.96
C PRO A 251 6.52 13.95 -4.32
N GLY A 252 7.66 13.77 -4.98
CA GLY A 252 7.95 14.42 -6.26
C GLY A 252 6.88 14.21 -7.34
N GLN A 253 6.20 13.05 -7.35
CA GLN A 253 5.11 12.75 -8.28
C GLN A 253 3.87 13.65 -8.09
N LEU A 254 3.66 14.22 -6.91
CA LEU A 254 2.55 15.14 -6.64
C LEU A 254 2.94 16.60 -6.63
N ALA A 255 4.24 16.95 -6.71
CA ALA A 255 4.74 18.31 -6.54
C ALA A 255 4.09 19.36 -7.47
N LYS A 256 3.60 18.94 -8.64
CA LYS A 256 2.92 19.81 -9.61
C LYS A 256 1.39 19.66 -9.62
N SER A 257 0.83 18.88 -8.70
CA SER A 257 -0.62 18.70 -8.60
C SER A 257 -1.25 19.98 -8.04
N PRO A 258 -2.44 20.37 -8.50
CA PRO A 258 -3.22 21.39 -7.81
C PRO A 258 -3.43 20.99 -6.35
N GLU A 259 -3.29 21.95 -5.44
CA GLU A 259 -3.47 21.71 -3.99
C GLU A 259 -2.61 20.57 -3.44
N ALA A 260 -1.38 20.40 -3.95
CA ALA A 260 -0.51 19.25 -3.68
C ALA A 260 -0.37 18.90 -2.19
N GLU A 261 -0.23 19.89 -1.30
CA GLU A 261 -0.14 19.67 0.15
C GLU A 261 -1.43 19.07 0.72
N ASN A 262 -2.59 19.67 0.41
CA ASN A 262 -3.89 19.20 0.89
C ASN A 262 -4.21 17.81 0.32
N LEU A 263 -3.93 17.58 -0.97
CA LEU A 263 -4.08 16.28 -1.59
C LEU A 263 -3.18 15.24 -0.91
N ASN A 264 -1.90 15.57 -0.68
CA ASN A 264 -0.95 14.67 -0.04
C ASN A 264 -1.41 14.27 1.36
N GLN A 265 -1.86 15.23 2.18
CA GLN A 265 -2.42 14.96 3.51
C GLN A 265 -3.63 14.03 3.44
N LEU A 266 -4.55 14.24 2.48
CA LEU A 266 -5.69 13.37 2.27
C LEU A 266 -5.24 11.94 1.93
N LEU A 267 -4.30 11.77 1.00
CA LEU A 267 -3.82 10.45 0.57
C LEU A 267 -3.13 9.71 1.73
N GLN A 268 -2.32 10.39 2.54
CA GLN A 268 -1.71 9.82 3.73
C GLN A 268 -2.74 9.35 4.75
N ALA A 269 -3.78 10.17 5.00
CA ALA A 269 -4.84 9.84 5.94
C ALA A 269 -5.66 8.63 5.46
N ILE A 270 -5.99 8.57 4.16
CA ILE A 270 -6.67 7.42 3.55
C ILE A 270 -5.81 6.16 3.72
N ALA A 271 -4.54 6.20 3.32
CA ALA A 271 -3.64 5.06 3.42
C ALA A 271 -3.52 4.55 4.86
N TRP A 272 -3.32 5.46 5.83
CA TRP A 272 -3.18 5.08 7.23
C TRP A 272 -4.45 4.44 7.79
N LYS A 273 -5.61 5.05 7.55
CA LYS A 273 -6.90 4.51 8.00
C LYS A 273 -7.16 3.14 7.39
N VAL A 274 -7.04 3.01 6.08
CA VAL A 274 -7.32 1.73 5.39
C VAL A 274 -6.36 0.65 5.86
N VAL A 275 -5.05 0.92 5.94
CA VAL A 275 -4.07 -0.08 6.38
C VAL A 275 -4.29 -0.52 7.82
N THR A 276 -4.58 0.41 8.73
CA THR A 276 -4.78 0.07 10.16
C THR A 276 -6.11 -0.63 10.45
N GLU A 277 -7.10 -0.46 9.59
CA GLU A 277 -8.41 -1.12 9.72
C GLU A 277 -8.49 -2.44 8.95
N TYR A 278 -7.57 -2.70 8.02
CA TYR A 278 -7.57 -3.91 7.20
C TYR A 278 -6.99 -5.12 7.95
N PRO A 279 -7.78 -6.17 8.29
CA PRO A 279 -7.35 -7.21 9.22
C PRO A 279 -6.10 -7.99 8.80
N LEU A 280 -5.88 -8.17 7.50
CA LEU A 280 -4.72 -8.91 6.98
C LEU A 280 -3.48 -8.05 6.75
N SER A 281 -3.51 -6.75 7.08
CA SER A 281 -2.34 -5.86 6.88
C SER A 281 -1.20 -6.12 7.86
N GLY A 282 -1.51 -6.69 9.02
CA GLY A 282 -0.55 -6.88 10.12
C GLY A 282 -0.02 -5.58 10.73
N VAL A 283 -0.73 -4.47 10.55
CA VAL A 283 -0.44 -3.15 11.17
C VAL A 283 -1.48 -2.76 12.22
N GLY A 284 -2.76 -3.04 11.95
CA GLY A 284 -3.87 -2.81 12.88
C GLY A 284 -3.76 -3.64 14.16
N LYS A 285 -4.55 -3.24 15.18
CA LYS A 285 -4.64 -3.95 16.46
C LYS A 285 -5.25 -5.35 16.32
#